data_AF-A0A8T3VQH9-F1
#
_entry.id   AF-A0A8T3VQH9-F1
#
_cell.length_a   1.000
_cell.length_b   1.000
_cell.length_c   1.000
_cell.angle_alpha   90.00
_cell.angle_beta   90.00
_cell.angle_gamma   90.00
#
_symmetry.space_group_name_H-M   'P 1'
#
loop_
_entity.id
_entity.type
_entity.pdbx_description
1 polymer ?
#
loop_
_entity_poly.entity_id
_entity_poly.type
_entity_poly.pdbx_seq_one_letter_code
_entity_poly.pdbx_strand_id
1 'polypeptide(L)'
;MDVYETIKNIRARCNNFMDPDLVATIIDENYYMGNNNILEITGYDISENDSYEDRLMKILKKENIFINCGMLAFIPIVNECDIFSFIDETIKISQEEYEKNAHENELYFGILIEKDTSDYIIGTIDLCGCKVESSFRPVKKSDDGLYKKLAEIIEKEIIS
;
A
#
# COMPACT_ATOMS: atom_id res chain seq x y z
N MET A 1 6.98 13.51 -2.87
CA MET A 1 7.41 12.75 -1.66
C MET A 1 8.82 12.22 -1.88
N ASP A 2 9.66 12.04 -0.85
CA ASP A 2 10.92 11.31 -1.01
C ASP A 2 10.64 9.80 -0.98
N VAL A 3 10.42 9.24 -2.17
CA VAL A 3 9.99 7.84 -2.31
C VAL A 3 11.01 6.86 -1.73
N TYR A 4 12.31 7.15 -1.89
CA TYR A 4 13.38 6.28 -1.41
C TYR A 4 13.34 6.18 0.12
N GLU A 5 13.31 7.33 0.80
CA GLU A 5 13.29 7.34 2.27
C GLU A 5 11.96 6.80 2.82
N THR A 6 10.84 7.07 2.14
CA THR A 6 9.53 6.49 2.47
C THR A 6 9.55 4.95 2.46
N ILE A 7 10.06 4.32 1.40
CA ILE A 7 10.17 2.84 1.33
C ILE A 7 11.02 2.31 2.47
N LYS A 8 12.19 2.92 2.68
CA LYS A 8 13.13 2.53 3.72
C LYS A 8 12.51 2.62 5.11
N ASN A 9 11.73 3.67 5.38
CA ASN A 9 11.02 3.86 6.64
C ASN A 9 9.95 2.78 6.87
N ILE A 10 9.15 2.44 5.85
CA ILE A 10 8.15 1.38 5.95
C ILE A 10 8.81 0.03 6.21
N ARG A 11 9.87 -0.31 5.46
CA ARG A 11 10.61 -1.57 5.64
C ARG A 11 11.22 -1.70 7.02
N ALA A 12 11.78 -0.60 7.58
CA ALA A 12 12.34 -0.58 8.93
C ALA A 12 11.30 -0.80 10.04
N ARG A 13 10.01 -0.54 9.74
CA ARG A 13 8.89 -0.69 10.68
C ARG A 13 8.10 -1.99 10.50
N CYS A 14 8.48 -2.81 9.53
CA CYS A 14 7.85 -4.12 9.31
C CYS A 14 7.97 -5.01 10.55
N ASN A 15 6.90 -5.75 10.83
CA ASN A 15 6.81 -6.69 11.95
C ASN A 15 6.47 -8.10 11.42
N ASN A 16 6.11 -9.03 12.30
CA ASN A 16 5.85 -10.42 11.93
C ASN A 16 4.69 -10.63 10.93
N PHE A 17 3.90 -9.60 10.62
CA PHE A 17 2.73 -9.67 9.75
C PHE A 17 2.98 -9.05 8.36
N MET A 18 4.11 -8.36 8.16
CA MET A 18 4.48 -7.77 6.88
C MET A 18 5.95 -8.08 6.59
N ASP A 19 6.20 -8.83 5.52
CA ASP A 19 7.55 -9.10 5.06
C ASP A 19 8.14 -7.82 4.44
N PRO A 20 9.27 -7.29 4.95
CA PRO A 20 9.90 -6.08 4.40
C PRO A 20 10.29 -6.20 2.93
N ASP A 21 10.39 -7.41 2.38
CA ASP A 21 10.70 -7.61 0.97
C ASP A 21 9.45 -7.67 0.07
N LEU A 22 8.25 -7.79 0.66
CA LEU A 22 6.96 -7.84 -0.07
C LEU A 22 6.14 -6.55 0.10
N VAL A 23 6.74 -5.47 0.60
CA VAL A 23 6.08 -4.18 0.84
C VAL A 23 5.61 -3.51 -0.45
N ALA A 24 6.32 -3.73 -1.56
CA ALA A 24 6.01 -3.10 -2.83
C ALA A 24 5.53 -4.10 -3.88
N THR A 25 4.56 -3.69 -4.69
CA THR A 25 4.05 -4.47 -5.83
C THR A 25 3.99 -3.59 -7.07
N ILE A 26 4.46 -4.12 -8.21
CA ILE A 26 4.24 -3.48 -9.51
C ILE A 26 2.75 -3.47 -9.82
N ILE A 27 2.24 -2.34 -10.29
CA ILE A 27 0.87 -2.17 -10.78
C ILE A 27 0.93 -1.77 -12.24
N ASP A 28 0.17 -2.47 -13.09
CA ASP A 28 0.11 -2.13 -14.50
C ASP A 28 -0.75 -0.87 -14.76
N GLU A 29 -0.78 -0.41 -16.01
CA GLU A 29 -1.56 0.76 -16.43
C GLU A 29 -3.08 0.61 -16.26
N ASN A 30 -3.57 -0.62 -16.12
CA ASN A 30 -4.98 -0.94 -15.90
C ASN A 30 -5.27 -1.24 -14.41
N TYR A 31 -4.33 -0.90 -13.52
CA TYR A 31 -4.38 -1.12 -12.09
C TYR A 31 -4.32 -2.58 -11.62
N TYR A 32 -3.93 -3.54 -12.46
CA TYR A 32 -3.76 -4.93 -12.04
C TYR A 32 -2.40 -5.20 -11.38
N MET A 33 -2.36 -6.16 -10.46
CA MET A 33 -1.14 -6.57 -9.79
C MET A 33 -0.19 -7.31 -10.71
N GLY A 34 1.04 -6.81 -10.75
CA GLY A 34 2.20 -7.48 -11.34
C GLY A 34 3.05 -8.18 -10.28
N ASN A 35 4.36 -8.16 -10.49
CA ASN A 35 5.32 -8.82 -9.60
C ASN A 35 5.52 -8.03 -8.29
N ASN A 36 5.60 -8.74 -7.17
CA ASN A 36 5.85 -8.18 -5.83
C ASN A 36 7.18 -8.66 -5.21
N ASN A 37 7.91 -9.56 -5.86
CA ASN A 37 9.24 -10.00 -5.41
C ASN A 37 10.32 -9.12 -6.02
N ILE A 38 10.50 -7.92 -5.47
CA ILE A 38 11.41 -6.89 -5.99
C ILE A 38 12.86 -7.38 -6.09
N LEU A 39 13.29 -8.26 -5.18
CA LEU A 39 14.66 -8.77 -5.16
C LEU A 39 14.98 -9.73 -6.32
N GLU A 40 13.97 -10.42 -6.86
CA GLU A 40 14.12 -11.36 -7.99
C GLU A 40 13.90 -10.71 -9.36
N ILE A 41 13.40 -9.47 -9.41
CA ILE A 41 13.17 -8.77 -10.68
C ILE A 41 14.51 -8.49 -11.37
N THR A 42 14.57 -8.87 -12.65
CA THR A 42 15.70 -8.59 -13.55
C THR A 42 15.28 -7.55 -14.61
N GLY A 43 16.27 -6.91 -15.25
CA GLY A 43 16.02 -5.77 -16.14
C GLY A 43 16.08 -4.43 -15.40
N TYR A 44 15.44 -3.39 -15.94
CA TYR A 44 15.38 -2.04 -15.33
C TYR A 44 16.75 -1.41 -14.97
N ASP A 45 17.83 -1.86 -15.61
CA ASP A 45 19.21 -1.45 -15.28
C ASP A 45 19.62 -1.81 -13.82
N ILE A 46 18.98 -2.84 -13.26
CA ILE A 46 19.28 -3.40 -11.93
C ILE A 46 20.61 -4.16 -11.97
N SER A 47 21.43 -3.92 -10.95
CA SER A 47 22.70 -4.58 -10.68
C SER A 47 22.58 -5.49 -9.46
N GLU A 48 23.42 -6.52 -9.38
CA GLU A 48 23.39 -7.49 -8.27
C GLU A 48 23.61 -6.84 -6.90
N ASN A 49 24.41 -5.77 -6.85
CA ASN A 49 24.73 -5.03 -5.63
C ASN A 49 23.68 -3.97 -5.24
N ASP A 50 22.64 -3.77 -6.05
CA ASP A 50 21.59 -2.80 -5.72
C ASP A 50 20.82 -3.26 -4.49
N SER A 51 20.61 -2.32 -3.56
CA SER A 51 19.70 -2.51 -2.44
C SER A 51 18.25 -2.67 -2.93
N TYR A 52 17.35 -3.04 -2.02
CA TYR A 52 15.92 -3.11 -2.34
C TYR A 52 15.40 -1.75 -2.82
N GLU A 53 15.77 -0.68 -2.12
CA GLU A 53 15.37 0.69 -2.44
C GLU A 53 15.92 1.12 -3.80
N ASP A 54 17.19 0.81 -4.09
CA ASP A 54 17.80 1.09 -5.40
C ASP A 54 17.05 0.38 -6.53
N ARG A 55 16.71 -0.89 -6.33
CA ARG A 55 15.92 -1.69 -7.29
C ARG A 55 14.55 -1.07 -7.51
N LEU A 56 13.85 -0.71 -6.44
CA LEU A 56 12.51 -0.16 -6.51
C LEU A 56 12.50 1.21 -7.20
N MET A 57 13.48 2.07 -6.94
CA MET A 57 13.62 3.35 -7.64
C MET A 57 13.92 3.18 -9.13
N LYS A 58 14.63 2.13 -9.53
CA LYS A 58 14.87 1.81 -10.95
C LYS A 58 13.61 1.29 -11.64
N ILE A 59 12.83 0.45 -10.96
CA ILE A 59 11.54 -0.04 -11.45
C ILE A 59 10.54 1.12 -11.59
N LEU A 60 10.45 2.00 -10.60
CA LEU A 60 9.53 3.16 -10.59
C LEU A 60 9.76 4.15 -11.75
N LYS A 61 10.92 4.12 -12.41
CA LYS A 61 11.13 4.92 -13.64
C LYS A 61 10.32 4.40 -14.84
N LYS A 62 9.80 3.17 -14.77
CA LYS A 62 9.17 2.47 -15.89
C LYS A 62 7.80 1.89 -15.54
N GLU A 63 7.56 1.57 -14.27
CA GLU A 63 6.35 0.90 -13.78
C GLU A 63 5.72 1.67 -12.61
N ASN A 64 4.40 1.56 -12.46
CA ASN A 64 3.73 2.08 -11.26
C ASN A 64 3.96 1.12 -10.09
N ILE A 65 4.09 1.67 -8.89
CA ILE A 65 4.35 0.87 -7.68
C ILE A 65 3.28 1.15 -6.64
N PHE A 66 2.63 0.10 -6.16
CA PHE A 66 1.85 0.14 -4.94
C PHE A 66 2.73 -0.21 -3.75
N ILE A 67 2.72 0.63 -2.73
CA ILE A 67 3.40 0.43 -1.46
C ILE A 67 2.34 0.12 -0.40
N ASN A 68 2.41 -1.08 0.16
CA ASN A 68 1.52 -1.52 1.22
C ASN A 68 1.86 -0.81 2.52
N CYS A 69 0.85 -0.24 3.16
CA CYS A 69 0.97 0.52 4.40
C CYS A 69 0.28 -0.20 5.58
N GLY A 70 -0.64 -1.13 5.30
CA GLY A 70 -1.39 -1.84 6.32
C GLY A 70 -2.64 -2.52 5.77
N MET A 71 -3.43 -3.12 6.66
CA MET A 71 -4.66 -3.84 6.32
C MET A 71 -5.90 -3.08 6.79
N LEU A 72 -6.92 -3.04 5.93
CA LEU A 72 -8.29 -2.66 6.22
C LEU A 72 -9.12 -3.93 6.44
N ALA A 73 -9.48 -4.17 7.69
CA ALA A 73 -10.49 -5.15 8.07
C ALA A 73 -11.81 -4.43 8.37
N PHE A 74 -12.85 -4.74 7.59
CA PHE A 74 -14.20 -4.23 7.79
C PHE A 74 -15.10 -5.39 8.27
N ILE A 75 -14.92 -5.86 9.51
CA ILE A 75 -15.77 -6.91 10.08
C ILE A 75 -16.96 -6.24 10.80
N PRO A 76 -18.22 -6.63 10.54
CA PRO A 76 -19.37 -6.04 11.21
C PRO A 76 -19.34 -6.39 12.70
N ILE A 77 -19.67 -5.38 13.52
CA ILE A 77 -19.56 -5.35 14.98
C ILE A 77 -20.19 -6.58 15.64
N VAL A 78 -19.35 -7.56 15.97
CA VAL A 78 -19.43 -8.32 17.23
C VAL A 78 -18.12 -8.22 18.01
N ASN A 79 -17.02 -7.78 17.39
CA ASN A 79 -15.81 -7.37 18.10
C ASN A 79 -15.13 -6.20 17.37
N GLU A 80 -14.49 -5.38 18.19
CA GLU A 80 -13.63 -4.23 17.87
C GLU A 80 -12.72 -4.56 16.67
N CYS A 81 -12.82 -3.80 15.58
CA CYS A 81 -12.01 -4.02 14.38
C CYS A 81 -10.66 -3.35 14.53
N ASP A 82 -9.68 -4.15 14.97
CA ASP A 82 -8.28 -3.80 15.02
C ASP A 82 -7.77 -3.43 13.62
N ILE A 83 -7.29 -2.19 13.51
CA ILE A 83 -6.53 -1.77 12.33
C ILE A 83 -5.08 -2.05 12.64
N PHE A 84 -4.48 -2.90 11.81
CA PHE A 84 -3.10 -3.31 11.96
C PHE A 84 -2.17 -2.12 11.69
N SER A 85 -1.89 -1.40 12.77
CA SER A 85 -0.79 -0.46 12.93
C SER A 85 0.09 -0.99 14.07
N PHE A 86 1.36 -0.58 14.08
CA PHE A 86 2.33 -0.78 15.16
C PHE A 86 1.77 -0.36 16.56
N ILE A 87 0.64 0.36 16.57
CA ILE A 87 -0.25 0.64 17.69
C ILE A 87 -1.67 0.35 17.17
N ASP A 88 -2.52 -0.34 17.93
CA ASP A 88 -3.93 -0.55 17.55
C ASP A 88 -4.66 0.81 17.43
N GLU A 89 -4.70 1.35 16.21
CA GLU A 89 -5.34 2.61 15.85
C GLU A 89 -6.65 2.28 15.11
N THR A 90 -7.60 1.66 15.82
CA THR A 90 -8.96 1.41 15.31
C THR A 90 -9.57 2.71 14.73
N ILE A 91 -9.72 2.77 13.39
CA ILE A 91 -10.40 3.87 12.69
C ILE A 91 -11.90 3.68 12.83
N LYS A 92 -12.52 4.52 13.67
CA LYS A 92 -13.99 4.61 13.76
C LYS A 92 -14.57 5.30 12.52
N ILE A 93 -15.21 4.56 11.63
CA ILE A 93 -15.99 5.12 10.49
C ILE A 93 -17.48 5.07 10.78
N SER A 94 -18.26 5.87 10.05
CA SER A 94 -19.73 5.81 10.10
C SER A 94 -20.26 4.54 9.40
N GLN A 95 -21.50 4.14 9.70
CA GLN A 95 -22.16 3.02 9.04
C GLN A 95 -22.29 3.23 7.52
N GLU A 96 -22.54 4.47 7.08
CA GLU A 96 -22.62 4.81 5.65
C GLU A 96 -21.26 4.64 4.95
N GLU A 97 -20.17 5.07 5.59
CA GLU A 97 -18.81 4.84 5.08
C GLU A 97 -18.44 3.36 5.07
N TYR A 98 -18.87 2.61 6.08
CA TYR A 98 -18.73 1.16 6.10
C TYR A 98 -19.49 0.55 4.92
N GLU A 99 -20.78 0.83 4.73
CA GLU A 99 -21.56 0.25 3.62
C GLU A 99 -20.98 0.59 2.24
N LYS A 100 -20.34 1.76 2.11
CA LYS A 100 -19.71 2.19 0.87
C LYS A 100 -18.36 1.53 0.58
N ASN A 101 -17.57 1.24 1.62
CA ASN A 101 -16.18 0.79 1.46
C ASN A 101 -15.94 -0.65 1.96
N ALA A 102 -16.88 -1.22 2.69
CA ALA A 102 -16.83 -2.59 3.16
C ALA A 102 -16.78 -3.51 1.94
N HIS A 103 -15.77 -4.36 1.95
CA HIS A 103 -15.60 -5.38 0.96
C HIS A 103 -15.76 -6.73 1.65
N GLU A 104 -16.27 -7.72 0.92
CA GLU A 104 -16.40 -9.09 1.42
C GLU A 104 -15.04 -9.73 1.79
N ASN A 105 -13.95 -9.11 1.33
CA ASN A 105 -12.58 -9.53 1.57
C ASN A 105 -11.84 -8.43 2.35
N GLU A 106 -10.92 -8.83 3.22
CA GLU A 106 -9.91 -7.93 3.79
C GLU A 106 -9.09 -7.30 2.66
N LEU A 107 -8.74 -6.02 2.83
CA LEU A 107 -7.99 -5.27 1.84
C LEU A 107 -6.68 -4.78 2.44
N TYR A 108 -5.60 -4.75 1.67
CA TYR A 108 -4.48 -3.90 2.00
C TYR A 108 -4.80 -2.46 1.59
N PHE A 109 -4.33 -1.48 2.35
CA PHE A 109 -4.31 -0.08 1.95
C PHE A 109 -2.89 0.42 1.85
N GLY A 110 -2.73 1.47 1.05
CA GLY A 110 -1.47 2.15 0.92
C GLY A 110 -1.50 3.19 -0.16
N ILE A 111 -0.36 3.35 -0.82
CA ILE A 111 -0.17 4.39 -1.82
C ILE A 111 0.29 3.79 -3.14
N LEU A 112 -0.35 4.21 -4.23
CA LEU A 112 0.16 4.01 -5.58
C LEU A 112 1.01 5.21 -5.97
N ILE A 113 2.23 4.96 -6.43
CA ILE A 113 3.13 5.96 -7.01
C ILE A 113 3.20 5.66 -8.51
N GLU A 114 2.78 6.61 -9.32
CA GLU A 114 2.85 6.48 -10.77
C GLU A 114 4.31 6.59 -11.24
N LYS A 115 4.63 5.86 -12.31
CA LYS A 115 5.97 5.84 -12.88
C LYS A 115 6.46 7.24 -13.22
N ASP A 116 7.75 7.48 -12.99
CA ASP A 116 8.40 8.78 -13.25
C ASP A 116 7.76 9.97 -12.49
N THR A 117 7.04 9.69 -11.39
CA THR A 117 6.47 10.71 -10.51
C THR A 117 6.94 10.57 -9.06
N SER A 118 6.61 11.58 -8.25
CA SER A 118 6.72 11.50 -6.78
C SER A 118 5.39 11.77 -6.08
N ASP A 119 4.32 11.83 -6.88
CA ASP A 119 2.95 12.00 -6.43
C ASP A 119 2.37 10.63 -6.12
N TYR A 120 1.35 10.60 -5.26
CA TYR A 120 0.76 9.33 -4.85
C TYR A 120 -0.75 9.41 -4.76
N ILE A 121 -1.36 8.24 -4.93
CA ILE A 121 -2.81 8.02 -4.84
C ILE A 121 -3.05 7.03 -3.69
N ILE A 122 -3.84 7.44 -2.70
CA ILE A 122 -4.28 6.54 -1.63
C ILE A 122 -5.30 5.57 -2.20
N GLY A 123 -5.11 4.28 -1.93
CA GLY A 123 -6.02 3.26 -2.41
C GLY A 123 -5.89 1.94 -1.67
N THR A 124 -6.63 0.96 -2.17
CA THR A 124 -6.71 -0.38 -1.59
C THR A 124 -6.47 -1.45 -2.65
N ILE A 125 -6.08 -2.63 -2.19
CA ILE A 125 -5.89 -3.83 -3.01
C ILE A 125 -6.29 -5.07 -2.23
N ASP A 126 -6.68 -6.15 -2.92
CA ASP A 126 -7.12 -7.38 -2.24
C ASP A 126 -5.96 -8.09 -1.51
N LEU A 127 -6.26 -8.75 -0.37
CA LEU A 127 -5.26 -9.38 0.50
C LEU A 127 -4.40 -10.47 -0.17
N CYS A 128 -4.89 -11.16 -1.20
CA CYS A 128 -4.01 -12.03 -1.98
C CYS A 128 -3.23 -11.20 -3.00
N GLY A 129 -2.14 -10.60 -2.52
CA GLY A 129 -1.12 -9.97 -3.35
C GLY A 129 -0.37 -10.94 -4.28
N CYS A 130 -0.83 -12.18 -4.33
CA CYS A 130 -0.41 -13.28 -5.17
C CYS A 130 -1.23 -13.42 -6.46
N LYS A 131 -2.40 -12.77 -6.57
CA LYS A 131 -3.31 -12.92 -7.70
C LYS A 131 -3.13 -11.78 -8.69
N VAL A 132 -2.79 -12.14 -9.93
CA VAL A 132 -2.74 -11.23 -11.09
C VAL A 132 -4.10 -10.57 -11.36
N GLU A 133 -5.21 -11.17 -10.90
CA GLU A 133 -6.56 -10.63 -11.04
C GLU A 133 -6.90 -9.54 -10.02
N SER A 134 -6.11 -9.41 -8.94
CA SER A 134 -6.29 -8.35 -7.96
C SER A 134 -5.96 -7.00 -8.59
N SER A 135 -6.71 -5.95 -8.23
CA SER A 135 -6.51 -4.61 -8.77
C SER A 135 -6.51 -3.52 -7.71
N PHE A 136 -5.70 -2.51 -7.95
CA PHE A 136 -5.67 -1.29 -7.15
C PHE A 136 -6.95 -0.48 -7.36
N ARG A 137 -7.52 -0.02 -6.24
CA ARG A 137 -8.73 0.81 -6.20
C ARG A 137 -8.44 2.13 -5.49
N PRO A 138 -8.48 3.27 -6.20
CA PRO A 138 -8.32 4.57 -5.57
C PRO A 138 -9.43 4.83 -4.53
N VAL A 139 -9.05 5.29 -3.33
CA VAL A 139 -10.00 5.86 -2.37
C VAL A 139 -10.27 7.30 -2.80
N LYS A 140 -11.55 7.62 -3.09
CA LYS A 140 -11.90 8.95 -3.59
C LYS A 140 -11.70 10.00 -2.49
N LYS A 141 -11.12 11.16 -2.85
CA LYS A 141 -10.99 12.31 -1.93
C LYS A 141 -12.32 12.81 -1.36
N SER A 142 -13.43 12.55 -2.05
CA SER A 142 -14.79 12.86 -1.59
C SER A 142 -15.30 11.94 -0.46
N ASP A 143 -14.59 10.87 -0.14
CA ASP A 143 -14.86 9.98 1.00
C ASP A 143 -14.25 10.55 2.27
N ASP A 144 -14.89 11.62 2.74
CA ASP A 144 -14.30 12.62 3.62
C ASP A 144 -13.82 12.10 4.99
N GLY A 145 -14.33 11.00 5.53
CA GLY A 145 -13.84 10.44 6.80
C GLY A 145 -12.76 9.36 6.60
N LEU A 146 -13.00 8.33 5.78
CA LEU A 146 -11.99 7.29 5.51
C LEU A 146 -10.74 7.87 4.85
N TYR A 147 -10.88 8.68 3.79
CA TYR A 147 -9.73 9.25 3.09
C TYR A 147 -8.87 10.11 4.02
N LYS A 148 -9.49 10.99 4.84
CA LYS A 148 -8.75 11.86 5.77
C LYS A 148 -7.94 11.05 6.78
N LYS A 149 -8.51 9.98 7.32
CA LYS A 149 -7.82 9.13 8.30
C LYS A 149 -6.66 8.35 7.69
N LEU A 150 -6.84 7.79 6.50
CA LEU A 150 -5.73 7.13 5.80
C LEU A 150 -4.63 8.14 5.43
N ALA A 151 -5.01 9.35 5.02
CA ALA A 151 -4.05 10.42 4.75
C ALA A 151 -3.27 10.83 5.99
N GLU A 152 -3.92 10.97 7.15
CA GLU A 152 -3.26 11.26 8.43
C GLU A 152 -2.26 10.16 8.83
N ILE A 153 -2.63 8.88 8.67
CA ILE A 153 -1.73 7.75 8.95
C ILE A 153 -0.52 7.78 8.01
N ILE A 154 -0.74 7.95 6.70
CA ILE A 154 0.35 8.02 5.72
C ILE A 154 1.28 9.21 6.00
N GLU A 155 0.72 10.38 6.31
CA GLU A 155 1.53 11.56 6.60
C GLU A 155 2.35 11.38 7.88
N LYS A 156 1.73 10.86 8.95
CA LYS A 156 2.37 10.70 10.26
C LYS A 156 3.38 9.55 10.29
N GLU A 157 3.04 8.41 9.71
CA GLU A 157 3.80 7.16 9.90
C GLU A 157 4.73 6.80 8.73
N ILE A 158 4.54 7.42 7.56
CA ILE A 158 5.19 6.97 6.31
C ILE A 158 5.98 8.08 5.61
N ILE A 159 5.45 9.30 5.57
CA ILE A 159 6.09 10.43 4.88
C ILE A 159 6.96 11.29 5.82
N SER A 160 6.73 11.24 7.14
CA SER A 160 7.38 12.09 8.14
C SER A 160 8.86 11.80 8.41
#